data_AF-A0A6J6KYQ9-F1
#
_entry.id   AF-A0A6J6KYQ9-F1
#
_cell.length_a   1.000
_cell.length_b   1.000
_cell.length_c   1.000
_cell.angle_alpha   90.00
_cell.angle_beta   90.00
_cell.angle_gamma   90.00
#
_symmetry.space_group_name_H-M   'P 1'
#
loop_
_entity.id
_entity.type
_entity.pdbx_description
1 polymer ?
#
loop_
_entity_poly.entity_id
_entity_poly.type
_entity_poly.pdbx_seq_one_letter_code
_entity_poly.pdbx_strand_id
1 'polypeptide(L)'
;MPSFLNSIEFNELNIAGITLSASQVEIAFYVIVGLISLLLIFLLVKLVKSLTNNGGRKRVKAAPPEPKYEEIFEIESEVFETNPYKSDPDTYFEQSTIRTVTLTLIIGLREHLAKMAENASDQHKAMAAIAKHLEGEGATPIAFTQWNQSPIQGIAARIILNGKSRTALFGPSLAMVKASAPFPKDISDAIESGHAAGQSVFVLAIDGLAYGEFSVSHRLQLVESA
;
A
#
# COMPACT_ATOMS: atom_id res chain seq x y z
N MET A 1 73.05 -3.53 16.58
CA MET A 1 72.03 -4.41 15.97
C MET A 1 71.65 -5.46 17.00
N PRO A 2 70.36 -5.73 17.23
CA PRO A 2 69.96 -6.64 18.28
C PRO A 2 70.31 -8.10 17.96
N SER A 3 70.84 -8.83 18.93
CA SER A 3 71.50 -10.14 18.81
C SER A 3 70.56 -11.35 18.66
N PHE A 4 69.26 -11.15 18.48
CA PHE A 4 68.27 -12.23 18.40
C PHE A 4 67.94 -12.70 16.98
N LEU A 5 68.55 -12.11 15.94
CA LEU A 5 68.39 -12.56 14.55
C LEU A 5 69.48 -13.54 14.08
N ASN A 6 70.56 -13.74 14.85
CA ASN A 6 71.69 -14.56 14.45
C ASN A 6 71.51 -16.08 14.69
N SER A 7 70.29 -16.54 15.04
CA SER A 7 70.02 -17.95 15.36
C SER A 7 69.01 -18.61 14.43
N ILE A 8 68.63 -17.98 13.32
CA ILE A 8 67.75 -18.59 12.32
C ILE A 8 68.64 -19.12 11.19
N GLU A 9 68.79 -20.44 11.14
CA GLU A 9 69.49 -21.12 10.05
C GLU A 9 68.52 -21.40 8.91
N PHE A 10 68.83 -20.87 7.72
CA PHE A 10 68.06 -21.13 6.50
C PHE A 10 68.77 -22.20 5.67
N ASN A 11 68.03 -23.26 5.33
CA ASN A 11 68.51 -24.33 4.48
C ASN A 11 67.93 -24.21 3.07
N GLU A 12 68.53 -24.92 2.12
CA GLU A 12 67.98 -25.05 0.77
C GLU A 12 66.58 -25.69 0.83
N LEU A 13 65.65 -25.16 0.02
CA LEU A 13 64.26 -25.58 0.02
C LEU A 13 63.85 -26.04 -1.38
N ASN A 14 63.41 -27.29 -1.51
CA ASN A 14 62.87 -27.84 -2.74
C ASN A 14 61.36 -27.99 -2.64
N ILE A 15 60.62 -27.26 -3.49
CA ILE A 15 59.17 -27.34 -3.59
C ILE A 15 58.80 -27.62 -5.04
N ALA A 16 58.09 -28.73 -5.29
CA ALA A 16 57.54 -29.07 -6.61
C ALA A 16 58.56 -29.03 -7.77
N GLY A 17 59.82 -29.42 -7.51
CA GLY A 17 60.88 -29.44 -8.52
C GLY A 17 61.64 -28.12 -8.70
N ILE A 18 61.34 -27.10 -7.89
CA ILE A 18 62.07 -25.82 -7.85
C ILE A 18 62.94 -25.80 -6.58
N THR A 19 64.25 -25.68 -6.77
CA THR A 19 65.24 -25.58 -5.69
C THR A 19 65.58 -24.12 -5.41
N LEU A 20 65.27 -23.64 -4.20
CA LEU A 20 65.62 -22.31 -3.72
C LEU A 20 66.83 -22.39 -2.81
N SER A 21 67.86 -21.58 -3.08
CA SER A 21 69.05 -21.51 -2.22
C SER A 21 68.70 -20.95 -0.84
N ALA A 22 69.51 -21.29 0.17
CA ALA A 22 69.35 -20.77 1.53
C ALA A 22 69.17 -19.23 1.59
N SER A 23 69.94 -18.49 0.77
CA SER A 23 69.83 -17.04 0.65
C SER A 23 68.50 -16.55 0.05
N GLN A 24 67.92 -17.29 -0.91
CA GLN A 24 66.61 -16.96 -1.47
C GLN A 24 65.49 -17.22 -0.46
N VAL A 25 65.61 -18.29 0.33
CA VAL A 25 64.67 -18.61 1.41
C VAL A 25 64.71 -17.54 2.51
N GLU A 26 65.90 -17.09 2.90
CA GLU A 26 66.11 -16.01 3.86
C GLU A 26 65.46 -14.69 3.40
N ILE A 27 65.71 -14.28 2.15
CA ILE A 27 65.11 -13.06 1.57
C ILE A 27 63.58 -13.18 1.55
N ALA A 28 63.05 -14.32 1.08
CA ALA A 28 61.61 -14.55 1.03
C ALA A 28 60.97 -14.49 2.42
N PHE A 29 61.62 -15.05 3.43
CA PHE A 29 61.18 -15.00 4.82
C PHE A 29 61.07 -13.55 5.33
N TYR A 30 62.11 -12.74 5.14
CA TYR A 30 62.09 -11.35 5.59
C TYR A 30 61.05 -10.49 4.84
N VAL A 31 60.84 -10.74 3.55
CA VAL A 31 59.79 -10.05 2.77
C VAL A 31 58.40 -10.39 3.32
N ILE A 32 58.13 -11.67 3.62
CA ILE A 32 56.85 -12.11 4.18
C ILE A 32 56.63 -11.49 5.57
N VAL A 33 57.64 -11.53 6.45
CA VAL A 33 57.56 -10.92 7.78
C VAL A 33 57.32 -9.40 7.69
N GLY A 34 57.97 -8.73 6.75
CA GLY A 34 57.77 -7.31 6.47
C GLY A 34 56.34 -6.98 6.03
N LEU A 35 55.77 -7.77 5.12
CA LEU A 35 54.38 -7.61 4.66
C LEU A 35 53.37 -7.84 5.78
N ILE A 36 53.57 -8.87 6.60
CA ILE A 36 52.71 -9.14 7.77
C ILE A 36 52.75 -7.97 8.76
N SER A 37 53.94 -7.46 9.05
CA SER A 37 54.12 -6.32 9.96
C SER A 37 53.41 -5.05 9.45
N LEU A 38 53.50 -4.78 8.14
CA LEU A 38 52.83 -3.63 7.52
C LEU A 38 51.30 -3.75 7.59
N LEU A 39 50.76 -4.96 7.36
CA LEU A 39 49.32 -5.22 7.47
C LEU A 39 48.80 -5.06 8.90
N LEU A 40 49.57 -5.51 9.90
CA LEU A 40 49.25 -5.31 11.31
C LEU A 40 49.23 -3.82 11.69
N ILE A 41 50.20 -3.04 11.23
CA ILE A 41 50.24 -1.58 11.46
C ILE A 41 49.01 -0.91 10.83
N PHE A 42 48.63 -1.29 9.60
CA PHE A 42 47.45 -0.74 8.95
C PHE A 42 46.16 -1.04 9.73
N LEU A 43 46.00 -2.27 10.22
CA LEU A 43 44.88 -2.68 11.07
C LEU A 43 44.86 -1.88 12.38
N LEU A 44 46.02 -1.68 13.01
CA LEU A 44 46.15 -0.91 14.24
C LEU A 44 45.72 0.55 14.03
N VAL A 45 46.13 1.18 12.92
CA VAL A 45 45.71 2.54 12.56
C VAL A 45 44.20 2.62 12.33
N LYS A 46 43.61 1.62 11.66
CA LYS A 46 42.14 1.55 11.50
C LYS A 46 41.42 1.39 12.84
N LEU A 47 41.96 0.56 13.73
CA LEU A 47 41.39 0.34 15.06
C LEU A 47 41.47 1.60 15.93
N VAL A 48 42.62 2.29 15.94
CA VAL A 48 42.80 3.56 16.66
C VAL A 48 41.85 4.62 16.10
N LYS A 49 41.72 4.76 14.78
CA LYS A 49 40.73 5.67 14.15
C LYS A 49 39.29 5.31 14.53
N SER A 50 38.95 4.01 14.58
CA SER A 50 37.64 3.56 15.00
C SER A 50 37.35 3.90 16.46
N LEU A 51 38.35 3.80 17.34
CA LEU A 51 38.23 4.13 18.76
C LEU A 51 38.18 5.65 18.99
N THR A 52 38.92 6.45 18.24
CA THR A 52 38.87 7.93 18.33
C THR A 52 37.60 8.51 17.71
N ASN A 53 37.07 7.93 16.62
CA ASN A 53 35.79 8.37 16.04
C ASN A 53 34.58 8.04 16.93
N ASN A 54 34.72 7.19 17.94
CA ASN A 54 33.61 6.83 18.84
C ASN A 54 33.45 7.78 20.04
N GLY A 55 34.38 8.74 20.22
CA GLY A 55 34.41 9.66 21.36
C GLY A 55 33.63 10.98 21.19
N GLY A 56 32.86 11.13 20.11
CA GLY A 56 32.27 12.41 19.73
C GLY A 56 30.81 12.36 19.28
N ARG A 57 29.94 11.59 19.95
CA ARG A 57 28.49 11.81 19.77
C ARG A 57 28.11 13.12 20.46
N LYS A 58 28.22 14.25 19.73
CA LYS A 58 27.38 15.42 20.03
C LYS A 58 25.95 14.90 20.12
N ARG A 59 25.29 15.05 21.27
CA ARG A 59 23.83 14.90 21.38
C ARG A 59 23.21 15.98 20.49
N VAL A 60 23.01 15.65 19.22
CA VAL A 60 22.03 16.36 18.40
C VAL A 60 20.71 16.14 19.13
N LYS A 61 20.09 17.21 19.64
CA LYS A 61 18.69 17.13 20.09
C LYS A 61 17.93 16.48 18.94
N ALA A 62 17.35 15.31 19.16
CA ALA A 62 16.48 14.69 18.16
C ALA A 62 15.44 15.73 17.76
N ALA A 63 15.26 15.92 16.45
CA ALA A 63 14.15 16.71 15.96
C ALA A 63 12.86 16.16 16.61
N PRO A 64 11.90 17.03 16.99
CA PRO A 64 10.60 16.56 17.44
C PRO A 64 10.07 15.51 16.45
N PRO A 65 9.46 14.41 16.92
CA PRO A 65 8.87 13.43 16.02
C PRO A 65 7.92 14.14 15.07
N GLU A 66 7.99 13.81 13.79
CA GLU A 66 7.10 14.42 12.80
C GLU A 66 5.64 14.14 13.21
N PRO A 67 4.75 15.14 13.10
CA PRO A 67 3.34 14.95 13.37
C PRO A 67 2.80 13.81 12.50
N LYS A 68 2.19 12.80 13.11
CA LYS A 68 1.58 11.69 12.39
C LYS A 68 0.16 12.08 12.01
N TYR A 69 -0.18 11.92 10.75
CA TYR A 69 -1.53 12.15 10.26
C TYR A 69 -2.18 10.83 9.89
N GLU A 70 -3.45 10.70 10.21
CA GLU A 70 -4.32 9.62 9.76
C GLU A 70 -5.27 10.17 8.69
N GLU A 71 -5.41 9.43 7.59
CA GLU A 71 -6.40 9.74 6.56
C GLU A 71 -7.76 9.26 7.03
N ILE A 72 -8.75 10.16 6.97
CA ILE A 72 -10.12 9.88 7.34
C ILE A 72 -11.02 10.10 6.14
N PHE A 73 -11.83 9.08 5.88
CA PHE A 73 -12.90 9.07 4.89
C PHE A 73 -14.23 8.98 5.62
N GLU A 74 -15.10 9.96 5.43
CA GLU A 74 -16.39 10.07 6.13
C GLU A 74 -17.53 10.23 5.13
N ILE A 75 -18.67 9.58 5.41
CA ILE A 75 -19.87 9.69 4.59
C ILE A 75 -20.59 10.98 4.95
N GLU A 76 -20.69 11.88 3.99
CA GLU A 76 -21.30 13.21 4.17
C GLU A 76 -22.77 13.21 3.76
N SER A 77 -23.11 12.43 2.73
CA SER A 77 -24.50 12.21 2.31
C SER A 77 -24.68 10.84 1.67
N GLU A 78 -25.91 10.33 1.79
CA GLU A 78 -26.43 9.24 0.97
C GLU A 78 -27.85 9.58 0.52
N VAL A 79 -28.15 9.32 -0.76
CA VAL A 79 -29.47 9.54 -1.34
C VAL A 79 -29.90 8.28 -2.08
N PHE A 80 -31.14 7.84 -1.84
CA PHE A 80 -31.71 6.65 -2.47
C PHE A 80 -32.95 6.99 -3.30
N GLU A 81 -32.98 6.50 -4.54
CA GLU A 81 -34.18 6.46 -5.37
C GLU A 81 -34.66 5.01 -5.44
N THR A 82 -35.78 4.71 -4.78
CA THR A 82 -36.31 3.35 -4.69
C THR A 82 -37.06 2.91 -5.94
N ASN A 83 -37.50 3.85 -6.78
CA ASN A 83 -38.22 3.58 -8.01
C ASN A 83 -37.84 4.57 -9.14
N PRO A 84 -36.62 4.44 -9.71
CA PRO A 84 -36.13 5.36 -10.74
C PRO A 84 -36.94 5.29 -12.04
N TYR A 85 -37.74 4.22 -12.25
CA TYR A 85 -38.58 4.06 -13.42
C TYR A 85 -40.00 3.61 -13.06
N LYS A 86 -40.82 4.58 -12.64
CA LYS A 86 -42.18 4.38 -12.08
C LYS A 86 -43.13 3.50 -12.90
N SER A 87 -42.91 3.36 -14.20
CA SER A 87 -43.74 2.54 -15.09
C SER A 87 -43.43 1.04 -15.04
N ASP A 88 -42.33 0.63 -14.41
CA ASP A 88 -41.95 -0.78 -14.30
C ASP A 88 -41.86 -1.20 -12.80
N PRO A 89 -42.73 -2.11 -12.33
CA PRO A 89 -42.65 -2.58 -10.95
C PRO A 89 -41.35 -3.37 -10.67
N ASP A 90 -40.68 -3.92 -11.69
CA ASP A 90 -39.41 -4.62 -11.53
C ASP A 90 -38.22 -3.69 -11.23
N THR A 91 -38.43 -2.37 -11.24
CA THR A 91 -37.44 -1.35 -10.87
C THR A 91 -37.65 -0.80 -9.46
N TYR A 92 -38.55 -1.40 -8.66
CA TYR A 92 -38.67 -1.04 -7.26
C TYR A 92 -37.71 -1.85 -6.38
N PHE A 93 -36.86 -1.17 -5.61
CA PHE A 93 -36.03 -1.79 -4.58
C PHE A 93 -36.10 -0.99 -3.27
N GLU A 94 -36.27 -1.71 -2.16
CA GLU A 94 -36.15 -1.14 -0.82
C GLU A 94 -34.74 -0.59 -0.58
N GLN A 95 -34.61 0.45 0.24
CA GLN A 95 -33.30 1.03 0.59
C GLN A 95 -32.34 -0.02 1.18
N SER A 96 -32.86 -0.95 1.99
CA SER A 96 -32.07 -2.06 2.53
C SER A 96 -31.48 -2.96 1.43
N THR A 97 -32.19 -3.15 0.32
CA THR A 97 -31.71 -3.89 -0.85
C THR A 97 -30.61 -3.10 -1.56
N ILE A 98 -30.82 -1.79 -1.76
CA ILE A 98 -29.85 -0.90 -2.41
C ILE A 98 -28.52 -0.92 -1.62
N ARG A 99 -28.59 -0.76 -0.28
CA ARG A 99 -27.44 -0.87 0.63
C ARG A 99 -26.74 -2.22 0.56
N THR A 100 -27.51 -3.30 0.60
CA THR A 100 -27.01 -4.68 0.47
C THR A 100 -26.25 -4.89 -0.83
N VAL A 101 -26.77 -4.37 -1.94
CA VAL A 101 -26.10 -4.44 -3.24
C VAL A 101 -24.81 -3.64 -3.22
N THR A 102 -24.83 -2.38 -2.81
CA THR A 102 -23.61 -1.56 -2.71
C THR A 102 -22.54 -2.26 -1.88
N LEU A 103 -22.89 -2.75 -0.69
CA LEU A 103 -21.97 -3.48 0.18
C LEU A 103 -21.40 -4.72 -0.53
N THR A 104 -22.25 -5.51 -1.20
CA THR A 104 -21.82 -6.70 -1.95
C THR A 104 -20.75 -6.39 -2.97
N LEU A 105 -20.90 -5.29 -3.74
CA LEU A 105 -19.90 -4.89 -4.73
C LEU A 105 -18.56 -4.55 -4.05
N ILE A 106 -18.60 -3.79 -2.95
CA ILE A 106 -17.40 -3.33 -2.23
C ILE A 106 -16.71 -4.49 -1.50
N ILE A 107 -17.43 -5.47 -0.98
CA ILE A 107 -16.83 -6.67 -0.38
C ILE A 107 -16.00 -7.43 -1.42
N GLY A 108 -16.51 -7.57 -2.66
CA GLY A 108 -15.73 -8.15 -3.75
C GLY A 108 -14.44 -7.36 -4.04
N LEU A 109 -14.48 -6.02 -3.94
CA LEU A 109 -13.29 -5.17 -4.08
C LEU A 109 -12.27 -5.44 -2.96
N ARG A 110 -12.74 -5.55 -1.71
CA ARG A 110 -11.89 -5.86 -0.56
C ARG A 110 -11.15 -7.18 -0.75
N GLU A 111 -11.85 -8.21 -1.22
CA GLU A 111 -11.25 -9.51 -1.53
C GLU A 111 -10.26 -9.44 -2.69
N HIS A 112 -10.57 -8.66 -3.73
CA HIS A 112 -9.69 -8.46 -4.87
C HIS A 112 -8.37 -7.81 -4.45
N LEU A 113 -8.43 -6.69 -3.73
CA LEU A 113 -7.24 -5.97 -3.25
C LEU A 113 -6.37 -6.83 -2.33
N ALA A 114 -7.00 -7.62 -1.45
CA ALA A 114 -6.28 -8.55 -0.58
C ALA A 114 -5.53 -9.64 -1.36
N LYS A 115 -6.09 -10.11 -2.49
CA LYS A 115 -5.47 -11.14 -3.35
C LYS A 115 -4.36 -10.58 -4.24
N MET A 116 -4.52 -9.37 -4.76
CA MET A 116 -3.58 -8.77 -5.72
C MET A 116 -2.40 -8.06 -5.05
N ALA A 117 -2.43 -7.89 -3.73
CA ALA A 117 -1.43 -7.13 -2.96
C ALA A 117 -1.23 -5.70 -3.51
N GLU A 118 -2.28 -5.11 -4.07
CA GLU A 118 -2.28 -3.75 -4.57
C GLU A 118 -2.51 -2.75 -3.44
N ASN A 119 -1.83 -1.61 -3.50
CA ASN A 119 -2.09 -0.51 -2.58
C ASN A 119 -3.47 0.09 -2.88
N ALA A 120 -4.29 0.27 -1.84
CA ALA A 120 -5.59 0.91 -1.97
C ALA A 120 -5.42 2.37 -2.42
N SER A 121 -6.07 2.74 -3.53
CA SER A 121 -6.22 4.13 -3.95
C SER A 121 -7.16 4.88 -3.00
N ASP A 122 -7.20 6.20 -3.08
CA ASP A 122 -8.15 6.99 -2.28
C ASP A 122 -9.61 6.65 -2.61
N GLN A 123 -9.90 6.26 -3.86
CA GLN A 123 -11.22 5.73 -4.22
C GLN A 123 -11.50 4.39 -3.52
N HIS A 124 -10.52 3.49 -3.43
CA HIS A 124 -10.69 2.23 -2.70
C HIS A 124 -10.93 2.49 -1.19
N LYS A 125 -10.22 3.44 -0.59
CA LYS A 125 -10.39 3.83 0.82
C LYS A 125 -11.76 4.48 1.05
N ALA A 126 -12.22 5.35 0.15
CA ALA A 126 -13.56 5.94 0.20
C ALA A 126 -14.66 4.88 0.09
N MET A 127 -14.53 3.93 -0.84
CA MET A 127 -15.46 2.79 -0.94
C MET A 127 -15.41 1.92 0.33
N ALA A 128 -14.24 1.70 0.93
CA ALA A 128 -14.14 0.97 2.19
C ALA A 128 -14.86 1.70 3.35
N ALA A 129 -14.83 3.04 3.38
CA ALA A 129 -15.60 3.82 4.34
C ALA A 129 -17.11 3.66 4.13
N ILE A 130 -17.59 3.62 2.87
CA ILE A 130 -18.98 3.31 2.54
C ILE A 130 -19.34 1.91 3.05
N ALA A 131 -18.52 0.89 2.79
CA ALA A 131 -18.78 -0.45 3.29
C ALA A 131 -18.89 -0.49 4.83
N LYS A 132 -17.97 0.17 5.54
CA LYS A 132 -17.99 0.26 7.01
C LYS A 132 -19.26 0.94 7.53
N HIS A 133 -19.69 2.02 6.88
CA HIS A 133 -20.95 2.71 7.19
C HIS A 133 -22.14 1.77 7.02
N LEU A 134 -22.26 1.11 5.86
CA LEU A 134 -23.34 0.18 5.55
C LEU A 134 -23.38 -1.05 6.48
N GLU A 135 -22.21 -1.60 6.83
CA GLU A 135 -22.09 -2.66 7.83
C GLU A 135 -22.61 -2.19 9.21
N GLY A 136 -22.29 -0.94 9.60
CA GLY A 136 -22.78 -0.30 10.82
C GLY A 136 -24.30 -0.10 10.84
N GLU A 137 -24.92 0.11 9.68
CA GLU A 137 -26.38 0.17 9.52
C GLU A 137 -27.05 -1.21 9.42
N GLY A 138 -26.28 -2.30 9.49
CA GLY A 138 -26.79 -3.67 9.49
C GLY A 138 -26.99 -4.28 8.10
N ALA A 139 -26.45 -3.68 7.04
CA ALA A 139 -26.44 -4.30 5.71
C ALA A 139 -25.57 -5.57 5.72
N THR A 140 -25.97 -6.59 4.97
CA THR A 140 -25.21 -7.84 4.83
C THR A 140 -25.01 -8.16 3.35
N PRO A 141 -23.80 -8.59 2.92
CA PRO A 141 -23.55 -8.87 1.52
C PRO A 141 -24.28 -10.14 1.06
N ILE A 142 -24.64 -10.17 -0.22
CA ILE A 142 -25.26 -11.31 -0.90
C ILE A 142 -24.30 -11.95 -1.91
N ALA A 143 -24.66 -13.11 -2.45
CA ALA A 143 -23.86 -13.78 -3.47
C ALA A 143 -23.95 -13.06 -4.84
N PHE A 144 -22.82 -13.03 -5.54
CA PHE A 144 -22.72 -12.65 -6.95
C PHE A 144 -22.21 -13.83 -7.79
N THR A 145 -22.58 -13.87 -9.07
CA THR A 145 -22.14 -14.92 -10.01
C THR A 145 -20.96 -14.48 -10.88
N GLN A 146 -20.80 -13.17 -11.07
CA GLN A 146 -19.70 -12.55 -11.79
C GLN A 146 -19.36 -11.24 -11.09
N TRP A 147 -18.07 -10.89 -11.04
CA TRP A 147 -17.58 -9.66 -10.45
C TRP A 147 -16.33 -9.18 -11.20
N ASN A 148 -16.24 -7.88 -11.43
CA ASN A 148 -15.09 -7.25 -12.06
C ASN A 148 -14.88 -5.83 -11.53
N GLN A 149 -13.65 -5.34 -11.61
CA GLN A 149 -13.28 -3.97 -11.26
C GLN A 149 -12.48 -3.34 -12.40
N SER A 150 -12.66 -2.04 -12.56
CA SER A 150 -11.83 -1.16 -13.37
C SER A 150 -11.39 0.03 -12.50
N PRO A 151 -10.08 0.34 -12.39
CA PRO A 151 -9.57 1.41 -11.53
C PRO A 151 -10.20 2.80 -11.75
N ILE A 152 -10.78 3.06 -12.94
CA ILE A 152 -11.39 4.34 -13.29
C ILE A 152 -12.93 4.25 -13.32
N GLN A 153 -13.47 3.11 -13.74
CA GLN A 153 -14.91 2.97 -13.97
C GLN A 153 -15.67 2.47 -12.73
N GLY A 154 -14.97 1.84 -11.78
CA GLY A 154 -15.57 1.25 -10.59
C GLY A 154 -15.75 -0.27 -10.71
N ILE A 155 -16.79 -0.77 -10.07
CA ILE A 155 -17.08 -2.18 -9.85
C ILE A 155 -18.31 -2.58 -10.66
N ALA A 156 -18.29 -3.78 -11.23
CA ALA A 156 -19.43 -4.40 -11.90
C ALA A 156 -19.65 -5.80 -11.36
N ALA A 157 -20.91 -6.19 -11.14
CA ALA A 157 -21.26 -7.53 -10.71
C ALA A 157 -22.58 -8.03 -11.30
N ARG A 158 -22.72 -9.36 -11.40
CA ARG A 158 -23.99 -10.04 -11.62
C ARG A 158 -24.48 -10.59 -10.30
N ILE A 159 -25.65 -10.13 -9.85
CA ILE A 159 -26.25 -10.50 -8.57
C ILE A 159 -27.62 -11.12 -8.78
N ILE A 160 -28.09 -11.92 -7.83
CA ILE A 160 -29.46 -12.46 -7.85
C ILE A 160 -30.31 -11.63 -6.87
N LEU A 161 -31.28 -10.89 -7.41
CA LEU A 161 -32.27 -10.15 -6.62
C LEU A 161 -33.67 -10.62 -7.01
N ASN A 162 -34.50 -10.96 -6.02
CA ASN A 162 -35.88 -11.43 -6.22
C ASN A 162 -35.98 -12.57 -7.25
N GLY A 163 -35.01 -13.49 -7.24
CA GLY A 163 -34.93 -14.62 -8.17
C GLY A 163 -34.48 -14.27 -9.60
N LYS A 164 -34.13 -13.02 -9.88
CA LYS A 164 -33.67 -12.54 -11.20
C LYS A 164 -32.18 -12.18 -11.17
N SER A 165 -31.47 -12.53 -12.24
CA SER A 165 -30.09 -12.10 -12.44
C SER A 165 -30.07 -10.64 -12.90
N ARG A 166 -29.43 -9.77 -12.11
CA ARG A 166 -29.34 -8.32 -12.33
C ARG A 166 -27.90 -7.89 -12.54
N THR A 167 -27.70 -6.83 -13.32
CA THR A 167 -26.40 -6.17 -13.46
C THR A 167 -26.31 -5.06 -12.43
N ALA A 168 -25.29 -5.05 -11.59
CA ALA A 168 -25.03 -3.95 -10.68
C ALA A 168 -23.70 -3.29 -11.02
N LEU A 169 -23.67 -1.96 -11.02
CA LEU A 169 -22.51 -1.13 -11.28
C LEU A 169 -22.37 -0.13 -10.13
N PHE A 170 -21.17 0.00 -9.57
CA PHE A 170 -20.89 0.96 -8.50
C PHE A 170 -19.55 1.64 -8.75
N GLY A 171 -19.56 2.96 -8.87
CA GLY A 171 -18.34 3.70 -9.20
C GLY A 171 -18.49 5.20 -9.12
N PRO A 172 -17.43 5.95 -9.48
CA PRO A 172 -17.46 7.42 -9.48
C PRO A 172 -18.60 7.95 -10.35
N SER A 173 -19.31 8.98 -9.87
CA SER A 173 -20.46 9.60 -10.54
C SER A 173 -20.18 9.92 -12.03
N LEU A 174 -19.00 10.47 -12.34
CA LEU A 174 -18.59 10.83 -13.70
C LEU A 174 -18.47 9.62 -14.64
N ALA A 175 -18.05 8.46 -14.13
CA ALA A 175 -18.01 7.22 -14.89
C ALA A 175 -19.44 6.67 -15.08
N MET A 176 -20.26 6.78 -14.04
CA MET A 176 -21.63 6.27 -14.03
C MET A 176 -22.55 7.00 -15.01
N VAL A 177 -22.35 8.31 -15.26
CA VAL A 177 -23.08 9.07 -16.30
C VAL A 177 -23.01 8.41 -17.67
N LYS A 178 -21.89 7.72 -18.00
CA LYS A 178 -21.71 7.03 -19.29
C LYS A 178 -22.22 5.60 -19.29
N ALA A 179 -22.46 5.02 -18.11
CA ALA A 179 -22.76 3.61 -17.92
C ALA A 179 -24.22 3.36 -17.50
N SER A 180 -25.01 4.42 -17.26
CA SER A 180 -26.41 4.34 -16.89
C SER A 180 -27.29 5.23 -17.78
N ALA A 181 -28.60 5.05 -17.64
CA ALA A 181 -29.58 6.04 -18.06
C ALA A 181 -29.40 7.37 -17.28
N PRO A 182 -30.02 8.46 -17.75
CA PRO A 182 -30.01 9.74 -17.03
C PRO A 182 -30.45 9.56 -15.57
N PHE A 183 -29.74 10.24 -14.67
CA PHE A 183 -30.01 10.13 -13.24
C PHE A 183 -31.35 10.77 -12.86
N PRO A 184 -32.07 10.19 -11.88
CA PRO A 184 -33.17 10.87 -11.21
C PRO A 184 -32.73 12.23 -10.65
N LYS A 185 -33.70 13.14 -10.50
CA LYS A 185 -33.41 14.52 -10.05
C LYS A 185 -32.70 14.53 -8.69
N ASP A 186 -33.19 13.77 -7.72
CA ASP A 186 -32.66 13.77 -6.36
C ASP A 186 -31.21 13.26 -6.31
N ILE A 187 -30.89 12.23 -7.12
CA ILE A 187 -29.52 11.74 -7.29
C ILE A 187 -28.65 12.80 -7.98
N SER A 188 -29.16 13.47 -9.02
CA SER A 188 -28.42 14.53 -9.72
C SER A 188 -28.09 15.70 -8.80
N ASP A 189 -29.07 16.18 -8.03
CA ASP A 189 -28.90 17.28 -7.07
C ASP A 189 -27.85 16.91 -6.00
N ALA A 190 -27.88 15.67 -5.50
CA ALA A 190 -26.92 15.18 -4.51
C ALA A 190 -25.50 15.11 -5.09
N ILE A 191 -25.35 14.62 -6.33
CA ILE A 191 -24.05 14.58 -7.03
C ILE A 191 -23.48 15.99 -7.21
N GLU A 192 -24.30 16.95 -7.63
CA GLU A 192 -23.88 18.34 -7.81
C GLU A 192 -23.44 18.96 -6.48
N SER A 193 -24.21 18.75 -5.41
CA SER A 193 -23.86 19.21 -4.06
C SER A 193 -22.54 18.60 -3.57
N GLY A 194 -22.36 17.29 -3.72
CA GLY A 194 -21.13 16.60 -3.28
C GLY A 194 -19.89 17.08 -4.02
N HIS A 195 -19.98 17.24 -5.36
CA HIS A 195 -18.89 17.83 -6.13
C HIS A 195 -18.61 19.29 -5.74
N ALA A 196 -19.64 20.09 -5.49
CA ALA A 196 -19.46 21.48 -5.05
C ALA A 196 -18.76 21.56 -3.67
N ALA A 197 -18.96 20.56 -2.82
CA ALA A 197 -18.28 20.42 -1.53
C ALA A 197 -16.87 19.77 -1.63
N GLY A 198 -16.40 19.41 -2.82
CA GLY A 198 -15.10 18.77 -3.03
C GLY A 198 -15.04 17.31 -2.58
N GLN A 199 -16.20 16.64 -2.48
CA GLN A 199 -16.32 15.25 -2.03
C GLN A 199 -16.12 14.28 -3.21
N SER A 200 -15.71 13.05 -2.89
CA SER A 200 -15.74 11.94 -3.84
C SER A 200 -17.15 11.36 -3.90
N VAL A 201 -17.80 11.45 -5.05
CA VAL A 201 -19.19 11.03 -5.24
C VAL A 201 -19.28 9.72 -6.00
N PHE A 202 -20.03 8.75 -5.46
CA PHE A 202 -20.23 7.43 -6.03
C PHE A 202 -21.71 7.18 -6.30
N VAL A 203 -22.00 6.42 -7.35
CA VAL A 203 -23.37 6.06 -7.74
C VAL A 203 -23.49 4.55 -7.91
N LEU A 204 -24.53 3.98 -7.32
CA LEU A 204 -24.99 2.62 -7.59
C LEU A 204 -26.05 2.66 -8.69
N ALA A 205 -25.83 1.86 -9.74
CA ALA A 205 -26.85 1.55 -10.74
C ALA A 205 -27.14 0.06 -10.82
N ILE A 206 -28.42 -0.29 -10.97
CA ILE A 206 -28.89 -1.66 -11.21
C ILE A 206 -29.63 -1.70 -12.54
N ASP A 207 -29.24 -2.60 -13.43
CA ASP A 207 -29.73 -2.71 -14.81
C ASP A 207 -29.71 -1.37 -15.58
N GLY A 208 -28.70 -0.54 -15.27
CA GLY A 208 -28.51 0.76 -15.93
C GLY A 208 -29.36 1.90 -15.37
N LEU A 209 -30.12 1.70 -14.30
CA LEU A 209 -30.85 2.77 -13.60
C LEU A 209 -30.15 3.10 -12.28
N ALA A 210 -30.00 4.39 -11.95
CA ALA A 210 -29.36 4.82 -10.70
C ALA A 210 -30.32 4.69 -9.50
N TYR A 211 -29.84 4.11 -8.41
CA TYR A 211 -30.61 3.84 -7.19
C TYR A 211 -30.01 4.46 -5.93
N GLY A 212 -28.70 4.69 -5.91
CA GLY A 212 -28.03 5.22 -4.73
C GLY A 212 -26.90 6.16 -5.09
N GLU A 213 -26.75 7.22 -4.31
CA GLU A 213 -25.63 8.15 -4.33
C GLU A 213 -24.96 8.11 -2.95
N PHE A 214 -23.63 8.22 -2.94
CA PHE A 214 -22.83 8.33 -1.73
C PHE A 214 -21.74 9.37 -1.93
N SER A 215 -21.70 10.38 -1.05
CA SER A 215 -20.65 11.39 -1.05
C SER A 215 -19.71 11.19 0.13
N VAL A 216 -18.41 11.16 -0.17
CA VAL A 216 -17.36 10.86 0.82
C VAL A 216 -16.37 12.01 0.88
N SER A 217 -16.17 12.59 2.06
CA SER A 217 -15.09 13.54 2.30
C SER A 217 -13.77 12.83 2.58
N HIS A 218 -12.65 13.51 2.32
CA HIS A 218 -11.32 13.04 2.66
C HIS A 218 -10.58 14.15 3.41
N ARG A 219 -10.11 13.85 4.62
CA ARG A 219 -9.29 14.77 5.42
C ARG A 219 -8.13 14.07 6.13
N LEU A 220 -7.08 14.84 6.41
CA LEU A 220 -5.98 14.41 7.28
C LEU A 220 -6.26 14.87 8.71
N GLN A 221 -6.31 13.94 9.65
CA GLN A 221 -6.42 14.24 11.07
C GLN A 221 -5.09 13.99 11.77
N LEU A 222 -4.66 14.96 12.58
CA LEU A 222 -3.46 14.81 13.40
C LEU A 222 -3.72 13.75 14.48
N VAL A 223 -2.89 12.72 14.50
CA VAL A 223 -2.77 11.79 15.63
C VAL A 223 -1.71 12.40 16.55
N GLU A 224 -2.12 12.82 17.76
CA GLU A 224 -1.20 13.46 18.70
C GLU A 224 0.08 12.62 18.85
N SER A 225 1.23 13.27 18.63
CA SER A 225 2.54 12.67 18.88
C SER A 225 2.71 12.52 20.39
N ALA A 226 2.62 11.28 20.87
CA ALA A 226 2.96 10.88 22.24
C ALA A 226 4.40 11.27 22.62
#